data_AF-A0A1V4Z7P2-F1
#
_entry.id   AF-A0A1V4Z7P2-F1
#
_cell.length_a   1.000
_cell.length_b   1.000
_cell.length_c   1.000
_cell.angle_alpha   90.00
_cell.angle_beta   90.00
_cell.angle_gamma   90.00
#
_symmetry.space_group_name_H-M   'P 1'
#
loop_
_entity.id
_entity.type
_entity.pdbx_description
1 polymer ?
#
loop_
_entity_poly.entity_id
_entity_poly.type
_entity_poly.pdbx_seq_one_letter_code
_entity_poly.pdbx_strand_id
1 'polypeptide(L)'
;MEFSEEAKREIEKNLSEVVRNINVDGRERAEIVNELRSTYYEAAEGEARARGSDVVSVVDARSARASISSPRETAESFMKSYADTLRRAGFWSRLVAFVIDNLAIFALSMIVMAPLFGLMLLMGMPMQDEAANQAWFDSLSLTGAVTFGIVAFAAAVSVMVVIFGYYIVLEGHFGYTPGKYVMGLRVLQTDGTKIGYKEAILRNLSKYINNLIVIDTLIMLVFFYREKQRGFDRIANTMVVRIRS
;
A
#
# COMPACT_ATOMS: atom_id res chain seq x y z
N MET A 1 -10.78 -3.03 -40.82
CA MET A 1 -12.10 -3.70 -40.86
C MET A 1 -13.11 -2.79 -40.18
N GLU A 2 -14.38 -2.89 -40.59
CA GLU A 2 -15.45 -2.11 -39.95
C GLU A 2 -16.09 -2.94 -38.82
N PHE A 3 -16.33 -2.34 -37.67
CA PHE A 3 -16.95 -3.01 -36.52
C PHE A 3 -18.42 -2.63 -36.40
N SER A 4 -19.29 -3.64 -36.32
CA SER A 4 -20.70 -3.38 -36.02
C SER A 4 -20.88 -2.83 -34.60
N GLU A 5 -21.92 -2.01 -34.39
CA GLU A 5 -22.24 -1.46 -33.07
C GLU A 5 -22.61 -2.54 -32.04
N GLU A 6 -23.07 -3.70 -32.49
CA GLU A 6 -23.31 -4.86 -31.62
C GLU A 6 -22.00 -5.55 -31.21
N ALA A 7 -21.05 -5.67 -32.13
CA ALA A 7 -19.73 -6.23 -31.84
C ALA A 7 -18.97 -5.37 -30.82
N LYS A 8 -18.96 -4.04 -31.00
CA LYS A 8 -18.33 -3.10 -30.05
C LYS A 8 -18.92 -3.23 -28.65
N ARG A 9 -20.26 -3.31 -28.54
CA ARG A 9 -20.96 -3.47 -27.25
C ARG A 9 -20.60 -4.78 -26.56
N GLU A 10 -20.51 -5.87 -27.31
CA GLU A 10 -20.13 -7.17 -26.74
C GLU A 10 -18.68 -7.19 -26.26
N ILE A 11 -17.76 -6.56 -27.00
CA ILE A 11 -16.34 -6.43 -26.58
C ILE A 11 -16.24 -5.62 -25.29
N GLU A 12 -16.87 -4.46 -25.20
CA GLU A 12 -16.82 -3.63 -23.98
C GLU A 12 -17.46 -4.34 -22.77
N LYS A 13 -18.51 -5.14 -22.99
CA LYS A 13 -19.09 -6.00 -21.95
C LYS A 13 -18.07 -7.02 -21.44
N ASN A 14 -17.38 -7.73 -22.35
CA ASN A 14 -16.36 -8.72 -21.98
C ASN A 14 -15.17 -8.08 -21.26
N LEU A 15 -14.70 -6.93 -21.77
CA LEU A 15 -13.65 -6.13 -21.14
C LEU A 15 -14.05 -5.75 -19.71
N SER A 16 -15.29 -5.31 -19.48
CA SER A 16 -15.77 -4.93 -18.15
C SER A 16 -15.79 -6.11 -17.17
N GLU A 17 -15.94 -7.34 -17.63
CA GLU A 17 -15.85 -8.54 -16.78
C GLU A 17 -14.41 -8.79 -16.31
N VAL A 18 -13.42 -8.67 -17.19
CA VAL A 18 -12.00 -8.82 -16.85
C VAL A 18 -11.54 -7.68 -15.93
N VAL A 19 -11.87 -6.45 -16.31
CA VAL A 19 -11.43 -5.23 -15.62
C VAL A 19 -11.99 -5.13 -14.19
N ARG A 20 -13.14 -5.76 -13.91
CA ARG A 20 -13.67 -5.88 -12.55
C ARG A 20 -12.77 -6.70 -11.61
N ASN A 21 -11.96 -7.60 -12.15
CA ASN A 21 -11.03 -8.42 -11.38
C ASN A 21 -9.63 -7.79 -11.27
N ILE A 22 -9.39 -6.63 -11.91
CA ILE A 22 -8.10 -5.95 -11.90
C ILE A 22 -8.11 -4.86 -10.83
N ASN A 23 -7.30 -5.07 -9.78
CA ASN A 23 -7.18 -4.14 -8.65
C ASN A 23 -5.92 -3.27 -8.76
N VAL A 24 -5.90 -2.38 -9.76
CA VAL A 24 -4.78 -1.46 -10.06
C VAL A 24 -5.26 0.00 -10.03
N ASP A 25 -4.35 0.92 -9.72
CA ASP A 25 -4.65 2.35 -9.58
C ASP A 25 -4.69 3.11 -10.92
N GLY A 26 -5.27 4.32 -10.89
CA GLY A 26 -5.76 5.10 -12.03
C GLY A 26 -5.00 5.03 -13.36
N ARG A 27 -3.72 5.46 -13.41
CA ARG A 27 -2.99 5.56 -14.69
C ARG A 27 -2.62 4.18 -15.23
N GLU A 28 -2.10 3.32 -14.36
CA GLU A 28 -1.68 1.97 -14.72
C GLU A 28 -2.89 1.10 -15.10
N ARG A 29 -4.04 1.30 -14.44
CA ARG A 29 -5.31 0.67 -14.83
C ARG A 29 -5.75 1.10 -16.23
N ALA A 30 -5.60 2.37 -16.59
CA ALA A 30 -5.98 2.84 -17.93
C ALA A 30 -5.11 2.21 -19.02
N GLU A 31 -3.81 2.06 -18.78
CA GLU A 31 -2.89 1.36 -19.68
C GLU A 31 -3.29 -0.10 -19.86
N ILE A 32 -3.50 -0.84 -18.77
CA ILE A 32 -3.94 -2.24 -18.81
C ILE A 32 -5.29 -2.39 -19.53
N VAL A 33 -6.24 -1.49 -19.27
CA VAL A 33 -7.56 -1.49 -19.93
C VAL A 33 -7.42 -1.25 -21.43
N ASN A 34 -6.55 -0.32 -21.85
CA ASN A 34 -6.33 -0.03 -23.26
C ASN A 34 -5.65 -1.19 -23.99
N GLU A 35 -4.67 -1.84 -23.35
CA GLU A 35 -4.00 -3.03 -23.89
C GLU A 35 -4.98 -4.19 -24.04
N LEU A 36 -5.75 -4.49 -22.98
CA LEU A 36 -6.82 -5.49 -23.02
C LEU A 36 -7.83 -5.21 -24.12
N ARG A 37 -8.27 -3.95 -24.25
CA ARG A 37 -9.17 -3.53 -25.33
C ARG A 37 -8.55 -3.88 -26.68
N SER A 38 -7.31 -3.49 -26.95
CA SER A 38 -6.63 -3.82 -28.21
C SER A 38 -6.65 -5.33 -28.48
N THR A 39 -6.32 -6.15 -27.48
CA THR A 39 -6.33 -7.61 -27.60
C THR A 39 -7.70 -8.17 -28.00
N TYR A 40 -8.79 -7.69 -27.39
CA TYR A 40 -10.14 -8.14 -27.75
C TYR A 40 -10.55 -7.72 -29.16
N TYR A 41 -10.20 -6.50 -29.58
CA TYR A 41 -10.51 -6.01 -30.93
C TYR A 41 -9.70 -6.79 -31.99
N GLU A 42 -8.41 -7.02 -31.75
CA GLU A 42 -7.53 -7.80 -32.64
C GLU A 42 -7.99 -9.27 -32.76
N ALA A 43 -8.40 -9.89 -31.65
CA ALA A 43 -8.94 -11.25 -31.68
C ALA A 43 -10.23 -11.33 -32.51
N ALA A 44 -11.15 -10.36 -32.35
CA ALA A 44 -12.38 -10.30 -33.14
C ALA A 44 -12.12 -10.04 -34.63
N GLU A 45 -11.10 -9.24 -34.97
CA GLU A 45 -10.64 -9.06 -36.35
C GLU A 45 -10.09 -10.35 -36.96
N GLY A 46 -9.33 -11.13 -36.18
CA GLY A 46 -8.82 -12.44 -36.59
C GLY A 46 -9.94 -13.41 -36.97
N GLU A 47 -10.99 -13.49 -36.14
CA GLU A 47 -12.17 -14.31 -36.39
C GLU A 47 -12.95 -13.84 -37.65
N ALA A 48 -13.14 -12.53 -37.82
CA ALA A 48 -13.80 -11.99 -39.01
C ALA A 48 -13.02 -12.28 -40.31
N ARG A 49 -11.68 -12.17 -40.27
CA ARG A 49 -10.80 -12.55 -41.39
C ARG A 49 -10.87 -14.04 -41.68
N ALA A 50 -10.90 -14.90 -40.66
CA ALA A 50 -11.03 -16.34 -40.84
C ALA A 50 -12.38 -16.70 -41.51
N ARG A 51 -13.42 -15.91 -41.26
CA ARG A 51 -14.72 -15.99 -41.94
C ARG A 51 -14.74 -15.34 -43.33
N GLY A 52 -13.66 -14.68 -43.75
CA GLY A 52 -13.56 -13.99 -45.03
C GLY A 52 -14.43 -12.72 -45.13
N SER A 53 -14.68 -12.05 -44.01
CA SER A 53 -15.56 -10.88 -43.94
C SER A 53 -14.79 -9.61 -43.57
N ASP A 54 -15.07 -8.52 -44.27
CA ASP A 54 -14.49 -7.19 -43.97
C ASP A 54 -15.19 -6.46 -42.80
N VAL A 55 -16.28 -7.04 -42.29
CA VAL A 55 -17.08 -6.51 -41.18
C VAL A 55 -17.04 -7.47 -39.99
N VAL A 56 -16.60 -6.94 -38.85
CA VAL A 56 -16.60 -7.65 -37.56
C VAL A 56 -18.02 -7.61 -36.97
N SER A 57 -18.60 -8.79 -36.80
CA SER A 57 -19.94 -9.03 -36.27
C SER A 57 -19.91 -9.44 -34.80
N VAL A 58 -21.07 -9.46 -34.15
CA VAL A 58 -21.22 -9.93 -32.77
C VAL A 58 -20.81 -11.41 -32.61
N VAL A 59 -20.95 -12.21 -33.67
CA VAL A 59 -20.55 -13.63 -33.65
C VAL A 59 -19.04 -13.74 -33.53
N ASP A 60 -18.28 -12.92 -34.26
CA ASP A 60 -16.81 -12.92 -34.21
C ASP A 60 -16.32 -12.44 -32.83
N ALA A 61 -16.96 -11.42 -32.25
CA ALA A 61 -16.65 -10.95 -30.89
C ALA A 61 -16.90 -12.02 -29.81
N ARG A 62 -17.94 -12.85 -29.98
CA ARG A 62 -18.23 -13.97 -29.08
C ARG A 62 -17.27 -15.14 -29.27
N SER A 63 -16.91 -15.47 -30.52
CA SER A 63 -15.91 -16.47 -30.84
C SER A 63 -14.53 -16.09 -30.30
N ALA A 64 -14.14 -14.81 -30.46
CA ALA A 64 -12.91 -14.26 -29.90
C ALA A 64 -12.87 -14.34 -28.36
N ARG A 65 -14.03 -14.16 -27.69
CA ARG A 65 -14.11 -14.39 -26.25
C ARG A 65 -13.88 -15.86 -25.88
N ALA A 66 -14.37 -16.80 -26.70
CA ALA A 66 -14.20 -18.22 -26.44
C ALA A 66 -12.76 -18.72 -26.65
N SER A 67 -11.98 -18.03 -27.51
CA SER A 67 -10.55 -18.31 -27.69
C SER A 67 -9.67 -17.67 -26.61
N ILE A 68 -10.15 -16.63 -25.93
CA ILE A 68 -9.50 -16.03 -24.77
C ILE A 68 -9.85 -16.87 -23.51
N SER A 69 -8.86 -17.11 -22.66
CA SER A 69 -9.02 -17.85 -21.40
C SER A 69 -10.07 -17.17 -20.50
N SER A 70 -10.44 -17.81 -19.39
CA SER A 70 -11.48 -17.24 -18.51
C SER A 70 -11.14 -15.79 -18.12
N PRO A 71 -12.14 -14.91 -17.90
CA PRO A 71 -11.87 -13.51 -17.57
C PRO A 71 -10.91 -13.30 -16.39
N ARG A 72 -10.91 -14.26 -15.46
CA ARG A 72 -10.02 -14.27 -14.31
C ARG A 72 -8.58 -14.65 -14.69
N GLU A 73 -8.38 -15.73 -15.45
CA GLU A 73 -7.04 -16.13 -15.90
C GLU A 73 -6.40 -15.08 -16.81
N THR A 74 -7.21 -14.43 -17.65
CA THR A 74 -6.76 -13.30 -18.46
C THR A 74 -6.27 -12.17 -17.53
N ALA A 75 -7.09 -11.75 -16.57
CA ALA A 75 -6.68 -10.72 -15.60
C ALA A 75 -5.39 -11.13 -14.84
N GLU A 76 -5.28 -12.37 -14.36
CA GLU A 76 -4.10 -12.87 -13.65
C GLU A 76 -2.83 -12.86 -14.54
N SER A 77 -2.95 -13.24 -15.81
CA SER A 77 -1.84 -13.21 -16.77
C SER A 77 -1.34 -11.78 -17.03
N PHE A 78 -2.27 -10.85 -17.30
CA PHE A 78 -1.93 -9.44 -17.48
C PHE A 78 -1.33 -8.82 -16.22
N MET A 79 -1.89 -9.12 -15.05
CA MET A 79 -1.37 -8.66 -13.77
C MET A 79 0.03 -9.18 -13.49
N LYS A 80 0.30 -10.45 -13.79
CA LYS A 80 1.64 -11.04 -13.66
C LYS A 80 2.65 -10.35 -14.59
N SER A 81 2.30 -10.18 -15.87
CA SER A 81 3.13 -9.47 -16.83
C SER A 81 3.44 -8.05 -16.35
N TYR A 82 2.40 -7.32 -15.93
CA TYR A 82 2.55 -5.99 -15.34
C TYR A 82 3.46 -6.01 -14.10
N ALA A 83 3.26 -6.93 -13.16
CA ALA A 83 4.07 -7.03 -11.95
C ALA A 83 5.55 -7.25 -12.25
N ASP A 84 5.87 -8.02 -13.29
CA ASP A 84 7.24 -8.29 -13.73
C ASP A 84 7.91 -7.04 -14.36
N THR A 85 7.14 -6.13 -14.96
CA THR A 85 7.67 -4.85 -15.47
C THR A 85 8.02 -3.84 -14.36
N LEU A 86 7.52 -4.02 -13.14
CA LEU A 86 7.65 -3.02 -12.08
C LEU A 86 9.08 -2.97 -11.52
N ARG A 87 9.65 -1.76 -11.54
CA ARG A 87 11.00 -1.52 -10.99
C ARG A 87 11.00 -1.57 -9.47
N ARG A 88 11.57 -2.63 -8.90
CA ARG A 88 11.70 -2.82 -7.44
C ARG A 88 12.61 -1.77 -6.79
N ALA A 89 12.13 -1.21 -5.68
CA ALA A 89 12.85 -0.22 -4.88
C ALA A 89 14.01 -0.85 -4.12
N GLY A 90 15.17 -0.17 -4.10
CA GLY A 90 16.34 -0.65 -3.38
C GLY A 90 16.33 -0.28 -1.89
N PHE A 91 17.37 -0.72 -1.18
CA PHE A 91 17.58 -0.42 0.23
C PHE A 91 17.59 1.09 0.52
N TRP A 92 18.45 1.88 -0.15
CA TRP A 92 18.64 3.30 0.16
C TRP A 92 17.37 4.13 0.04
N SER A 93 16.56 3.90 -1.00
CA SER A 93 15.27 4.59 -1.14
C SER A 93 14.30 4.27 0.00
N ARG A 94 14.33 3.04 0.51
CA ARG A 94 13.51 2.62 1.65
C ARG A 94 14.06 3.17 2.97
N LEU A 95 15.39 3.27 3.10
CA LEU A 95 16.02 3.86 4.27
C LEU A 95 15.66 5.34 4.40
N VAL A 96 15.78 6.12 3.33
CA VAL A 96 15.40 7.54 3.34
C VAL A 96 13.91 7.71 3.64
N ALA A 97 13.05 6.90 3.00
CA ALA A 97 11.62 6.90 3.30
C ALA A 97 11.35 6.59 4.79
N PHE A 98 12.05 5.60 5.36
CA PHE A 98 11.95 5.26 6.77
C PHE A 98 12.38 6.41 7.68
N VAL A 99 13.47 7.12 7.36
CA VAL A 99 13.89 8.30 8.14
C VAL A 99 12.82 9.39 8.11
N ILE A 100 12.26 9.70 6.95
CA ILE A 100 11.17 10.68 6.82
C ILE A 100 9.94 10.25 7.63
N ASP A 101 9.58 8.96 7.56
CA ASP A 101 8.45 8.43 8.32
C ASP A 101 8.68 8.51 9.84
N ASN A 102 9.91 8.30 10.33
CA ASN A 102 10.20 8.47 11.75
C ASN A 102 10.07 9.93 12.20
N LEU A 103 10.45 10.89 11.36
CA LEU A 103 10.22 12.31 11.63
C LEU A 103 8.72 12.64 11.66
N ALA A 104 7.95 12.07 10.73
CA ALA A 104 6.50 12.25 10.69
C ALA A 104 5.80 11.65 11.93
N ILE A 105 6.18 10.43 12.33
CA ILE A 105 5.68 9.78 13.55
C ILE A 105 6.06 10.61 14.77
N PHE A 106 7.32 11.05 14.88
CA PHE A 106 7.76 11.90 15.99
C PHE A 106 6.93 13.20 16.08
N ALA A 107 6.75 13.91 14.96
CA ALA A 107 5.94 15.12 14.92
C ALA A 107 4.48 14.84 15.34
N LEU A 108 3.89 13.74 14.85
CA LEU A 108 2.53 13.36 15.20
C LEU A 108 2.40 12.99 16.69
N SER A 109 3.38 12.26 17.25
CA SER A 109 3.45 11.97 18.67
C SER A 109 3.60 13.24 19.53
N MET A 110 4.37 14.23 19.06
CA MET A 110 4.48 15.53 19.73
C MET A 110 3.15 16.28 19.72
N ILE A 111 2.42 16.28 18.60
CA ILE A 111 1.08 16.90 18.51
C ILE A 111 0.12 16.23 19.50
N VAL A 112 0.14 14.90 19.61
CA VAL A 112 -0.70 14.14 20.54
C VAL A 112 -0.33 14.44 22.00
N MET A 113 0.96 14.60 22.31
CA MET A 113 1.43 14.88 23.67
C MET A 113 1.34 16.36 24.06
N ALA A 114 1.26 17.28 23.10
CA ALA A 114 1.28 18.73 23.35
C ALA A 114 0.20 19.20 24.34
N PRO A 115 -1.05 18.70 24.32
CA PRO A 115 -2.05 19.06 25.32
C PRO A 115 -1.66 18.65 26.75
N LEU A 116 -1.07 17.46 26.92
CA LEU A 116 -0.58 17.00 28.23
C LEU A 116 0.58 17.88 28.71
N PHE A 117 1.55 18.18 27.84
CA PHE A 117 2.64 19.09 28.17
C PHE A 117 2.14 20.50 28.51
N GLY A 118 1.16 21.02 27.76
CA GLY A 118 0.52 22.30 28.05
C GLY A 118 -0.16 22.31 29.42
N LEU A 119 -0.88 21.24 29.77
CA LEU A 119 -1.49 21.07 31.09
C LEU A 119 -0.43 21.04 32.20
N MET A 120 0.66 20.28 32.02
CA MET A 120 1.77 20.22 32.98
C MET A 120 2.38 21.62 33.23
N LEU A 121 2.61 22.39 32.16
CA LEU A 121 3.12 23.76 32.26
C LEU A 121 2.13 24.70 32.97
N LEU A 122 0.84 24.63 32.65
CA LEU A 122 -0.20 25.44 33.30
C LEU A 122 -0.36 25.12 34.79
N MET A 123 -0.14 23.87 35.18
CA MET A 123 -0.16 23.44 36.58
C MET A 123 1.18 23.66 37.31
N GLY A 124 2.16 24.30 36.67
CA GLY A 124 3.45 24.64 37.28
C GLY A 124 4.34 23.44 37.57
N MET A 125 4.18 22.32 36.84
CA MET A 125 4.96 21.11 37.07
C MET A 125 6.43 21.35 36.67
N PRO A 126 7.40 21.10 37.57
CA PRO A 126 8.82 21.19 37.24
C PRO A 126 9.24 19.97 36.41
N MET A 127 9.79 20.22 35.21
CA MET A 127 10.13 19.17 34.22
C MET A 127 11.60 18.73 34.24
N GLN A 128 12.49 19.53 34.82
CA GLN A 128 13.94 19.31 34.77
C GLN A 128 14.54 18.87 36.11
N ASP A 129 13.82 19.11 37.20
CA ASP A 129 14.25 18.78 38.57
C ASP A 129 13.39 17.62 39.09
N GLU A 130 14.02 16.45 39.20
CA GLU A 130 13.35 15.21 39.63
C GLU A 130 12.81 15.31 41.06
N ALA A 131 13.53 15.97 41.97
CA ALA A 131 13.10 16.13 43.36
C ALA A 131 11.89 17.07 43.45
N ALA A 132 11.93 18.18 42.69
CA ALA A 132 10.79 19.10 42.60
C ALA A 132 9.58 18.45 41.91
N ASN A 133 9.81 17.57 40.93
CA ASN A 133 8.76 16.84 40.23
C ASN A 133 8.02 15.89 41.18
N GLN A 134 8.77 15.16 42.00
CA GLN A 134 8.21 14.28 43.02
C GLN A 134 7.39 15.06 44.07
N ALA A 135 7.93 16.18 44.58
CA ALA A 135 7.22 17.02 45.53
C ALA A 135 5.92 17.61 44.94
N TRP A 136 5.90 17.96 43.66
CA TRP A 136 4.70 18.41 42.96
C TRP A 136 3.62 17.32 42.93
N PHE A 137 3.98 16.07 42.64
CA PHE A 137 3.05 14.95 42.69
C PHE A 137 2.49 14.70 44.09
N ASP A 138 3.36 14.75 45.12
CA ASP A 138 2.96 14.57 46.52
C ASP A 138 2.01 15.70 47.00
N SER A 139 2.06 16.87 46.37
CA SER A 139 1.16 17.99 46.67
C SER A 139 -0.25 17.85 46.10
N LEU A 140 -0.47 16.92 45.17
CA LEU A 140 -1.79 16.71 44.56
C LEU A 140 -2.75 16.06 45.56
N SER A 141 -4.01 16.48 45.53
CA SER A 141 -5.08 15.71 46.17
C SER A 141 -5.21 14.35 45.49
N LEU A 142 -5.77 13.37 46.21
CA LEU A 142 -6.04 12.04 45.64
C LEU A 142 -6.82 12.12 44.32
N THR A 143 -7.85 12.99 44.26
CA THR A 143 -8.63 13.23 43.04
C THR A 143 -7.76 13.82 41.93
N GLY A 144 -6.92 14.83 42.25
CA GLY A 144 -6.03 15.45 41.28
C GLY A 144 -5.00 14.47 40.69
N ALA A 145 -4.39 13.64 41.55
CA ALA A 145 -3.46 12.60 41.13
C ALA A 145 -4.12 11.56 40.22
N VAL A 146 -5.33 11.09 40.55
CA VAL A 146 -6.08 10.15 39.72
C VAL A 146 -6.44 10.76 38.36
N THR A 147 -6.95 12.01 38.34
CA THR A 147 -7.28 12.69 37.09
C THR A 147 -6.05 12.87 36.20
N PHE A 148 -4.93 13.33 36.76
CA PHE A 148 -3.68 13.46 36.01
C PHE A 148 -3.22 12.11 35.45
N GLY A 149 -3.25 11.05 36.26
CA GLY A 149 -2.88 9.70 35.84
C GLY A 149 -3.73 9.20 34.66
N ILE A 150 -5.05 9.43 34.68
CA ILE A 150 -5.95 9.08 33.57
C ILE A 150 -5.59 9.84 32.30
N VAL A 151 -5.35 11.16 32.40
CA VAL A 151 -5.00 11.98 31.23
C VAL A 151 -3.64 11.57 30.65
N ALA A 152 -2.64 11.35 31.51
CA ALA A 152 -1.31 10.89 31.10
C ALA A 152 -1.38 9.49 30.45
N PHE A 153 -2.16 8.57 31.03
CA PHE A 153 -2.37 7.25 30.46
C PHE A 153 -3.06 7.32 29.09
N ALA A 154 -4.13 8.13 28.96
CA ALA A 154 -4.83 8.33 27.70
C ALA A 154 -3.90 8.91 26.61
N ALA A 155 -3.05 9.87 26.97
CA ALA A 155 -2.04 10.42 26.05
C ALA A 155 -1.01 9.36 25.63
N ALA A 156 -0.50 8.56 26.57
CA ALA A 156 0.44 7.48 26.28
C ALA A 156 -0.17 6.40 25.37
N VAL A 157 -1.42 6.00 25.62
CA VAL A 157 -2.16 5.07 24.75
C VAL A 157 -2.36 5.68 23.36
N SER A 158 -2.68 6.96 23.27
CA SER A 158 -2.85 7.66 21.98
C SER A 158 -1.56 7.67 21.16
N VAL A 159 -0.41 7.91 21.80
CA VAL A 159 0.91 7.80 21.14
C VAL A 159 1.18 6.37 20.69
N MET A 160 0.82 5.37 21.50
CA MET A 160 0.96 3.96 21.13
C MET A 160 0.15 3.63 19.87
N VAL A 161 -1.10 4.10 19.81
CA VAL A 161 -1.97 3.95 18.63
C VAL A 161 -1.35 4.62 17.41
N VAL A 162 -0.72 5.79 17.54
CA VAL A 162 0.00 6.43 16.43
C VAL A 162 1.15 5.56 15.95
N ILE A 163 2.03 5.09 16.84
CA ILE A 163 3.23 4.33 16.47
C ILE A 163 2.86 3.01 15.78
N PHE A 164 1.88 2.28 16.33
CA PHE A 164 1.43 1.01 15.78
C PHE A 164 0.53 1.19 14.55
N GLY A 165 -0.39 2.15 14.58
CA GLY A 165 -1.36 2.37 13.53
C GLY A 165 -0.79 3.01 12.27
N TYR A 166 0.25 3.86 12.38
CA TYR A 166 0.74 4.67 11.25
C TYR A 166 1.03 3.85 9.99
N TYR A 167 1.90 2.84 10.07
CA TYR A 167 2.25 2.03 8.90
C TYR A 167 1.11 1.14 8.42
N ILE A 168 0.36 0.54 9.35
CA ILE A 168 -0.75 -0.38 9.02
C ILE A 168 -1.85 0.36 8.26
N VAL A 169 -2.27 1.51 8.77
CA VAL A 169 -3.37 2.28 8.20
C VAL A 169 -2.98 2.89 6.86
N LEU A 170 -1.85 3.59 6.82
CA LEU A 170 -1.44 4.33 5.62
C LEU A 170 -1.14 3.39 4.47
N GLU A 171 -0.37 2.33 4.73
CA GLU A 171 0.00 1.44 3.65
C GLU A 171 -1.12 0.46 3.32
N GLY A 172 -1.94 0.04 4.29
CA GLY A 172 -3.12 -0.81 4.04
C GLY A 172 -4.20 -0.11 3.22
N HIS A 173 -4.31 1.21 3.31
CA HIS A 173 -5.31 1.97 2.56
C HIS A 173 -4.75 2.59 1.27
N PHE A 174 -3.56 3.22 1.33
CA PHE A 174 -2.98 3.96 0.20
C PHE A 174 -1.86 3.21 -0.52
N GLY A 175 -1.32 2.15 0.07
CA GLY A 175 -0.13 1.47 -0.45
C GLY A 175 1.17 2.24 -0.24
N TYR A 176 1.18 3.35 0.51
CA TYR A 176 2.39 4.11 0.83
C TYR A 176 2.23 4.91 2.13
N THR A 177 3.36 5.26 2.73
CA THR A 177 3.48 6.26 3.79
C THR A 177 3.92 7.61 3.21
N PRO A 178 3.80 8.73 3.94
CA PRO A 178 4.39 10.02 3.57
C PRO A 178 5.84 9.93 3.08
N GLY A 179 6.73 9.25 3.80
CA GLY A 179 8.11 9.08 3.39
C GLY A 179 8.24 8.31 2.08
N LYS A 180 7.45 7.24 1.90
CA LYS A 180 7.41 6.48 0.64
C LYS A 180 6.83 7.31 -0.50
N TYR A 181 5.81 8.11 -0.24
CA TYR A 181 5.19 8.99 -1.23
C TYR A 181 6.20 10.01 -1.77
N VAL A 182 6.93 10.68 -0.88
CA VAL A 182 7.99 11.63 -1.24
C VAL A 182 9.07 10.95 -2.07
N MET A 183 9.45 9.72 -1.70
CA MET A 183 10.45 8.93 -2.43
C MET A 183 9.93 8.27 -3.71
N GLY A 184 8.66 8.49 -4.08
CA GLY A 184 8.03 7.91 -5.27
C GLY A 184 7.93 6.38 -5.19
N LEU A 185 7.66 5.85 -4.00
CA LEU A 185 7.58 4.42 -3.71
C LEU A 185 6.13 4.01 -3.41
N ARG A 186 5.78 2.79 -3.82
CA ARG A 186 4.51 2.15 -3.50
C ARG A 186 4.71 0.70 -3.11
N VAL A 187 3.89 0.24 -2.18
CA VAL A 187 3.79 -1.15 -1.77
C VAL A 187 2.64 -1.79 -2.52
N LEU A 188 2.92 -2.94 -3.12
CA LEU A 188 1.96 -3.77 -3.85
C LEU A 188 2.14 -5.23 -3.41
N GLN A 189 1.17 -6.07 -3.73
CA GLN A 189 1.36 -7.52 -3.68
C GLN A 189 2.32 -7.97 -4.80
N THR A 190 2.87 -9.17 -4.69
CA THR A 190 3.79 -9.72 -5.70
C THR A 190 3.15 -9.93 -7.07
N ASP A 191 1.82 -10.01 -7.14
CA ASP A 191 1.02 -10.06 -8.36
C ASP A 191 0.70 -8.66 -8.93
N GLY A 192 1.21 -7.58 -8.32
CA GLY A 192 0.99 -6.20 -8.76
C GLY A 192 -0.30 -5.57 -8.25
N THR A 193 -1.15 -6.30 -7.51
CA THR A 193 -2.38 -5.76 -6.94
C THR A 193 -2.14 -4.89 -5.69
N LYS A 194 -3.14 -4.12 -5.30
CA LYS A 194 -3.09 -3.33 -4.05
C LYS A 194 -3.03 -4.23 -2.82
N ILE A 195 -2.28 -3.78 -1.82
CA ILE A 195 -2.22 -4.48 -0.52
C ILE A 195 -3.48 -4.19 0.29
N GLY A 196 -3.85 -5.12 1.17
CA GLY A 196 -4.83 -4.88 2.23
C GLY A 196 -4.18 -4.72 3.61
N TYR A 197 -5.03 -4.61 4.64
CA TYR A 197 -4.57 -4.46 6.03
C TYR A 197 -3.86 -5.70 6.56
N LYS A 198 -4.26 -6.91 6.15
CA LYS A 198 -3.60 -8.16 6.56
C LYS A 198 -2.14 -8.17 6.12
N GLU A 199 -1.89 -7.86 4.85
CA GLU A 199 -0.54 -7.81 4.29
C GLU A 199 0.26 -6.66 4.90
N ALA A 200 -0.40 -5.52 5.20
CA ALA A 200 0.21 -4.41 5.89
C ALA A 200 0.67 -4.74 7.31
N ILE A 201 -0.14 -5.48 8.09
CA ILE A 201 0.25 -5.94 9.43
C ILE A 201 1.45 -6.88 9.34
N LEU A 202 1.35 -7.92 8.50
CA LEU A 202 2.39 -8.95 8.40
C LEU A 202 3.74 -8.36 8.01
N ARG A 203 3.81 -7.51 6.99
CA ARG A 203 5.11 -7.00 6.52
C ARG A 203 5.73 -5.92 7.42
N ASN A 204 4.94 -5.33 8.33
CA ASN A 204 5.42 -4.33 9.28
C ASN A 204 5.76 -4.93 10.65
N LEU A 205 5.51 -6.22 10.86
CA LEU A 205 5.73 -6.87 12.15
C LEU A 205 7.19 -6.74 12.64
N SER A 206 8.16 -6.75 11.72
CA SER A 206 9.58 -6.51 12.05
C SER A 206 9.87 -5.14 12.67
N LYS A 207 9.03 -4.12 12.43
CA LYS A 207 9.22 -2.78 12.99
C LYS A 207 8.83 -2.68 14.46
N TYR A 208 7.97 -3.57 14.93
CA TYR A 208 7.44 -3.54 16.31
C TYR A 208 8.21 -4.44 17.26
N ILE A 209 9.04 -5.35 16.74
CA ILE A 209 9.82 -6.29 17.53
C ILE A 209 11.27 -5.81 17.57
N ASN A 210 11.62 -4.97 18.56
CA ASN A 210 13.00 -4.56 18.88
C ASN A 210 13.92 -4.38 17.63
N ASN A 211 15.11 -4.99 17.64
CA ASN A 211 16.08 -4.93 16.53
C ASN A 211 15.73 -5.81 15.32
N LEU A 212 14.52 -6.39 15.26
CA LEU A 212 14.13 -7.30 14.18
C LEU A 212 14.07 -6.62 12.82
N ILE A 213 13.79 -5.30 12.77
CA ILE A 213 13.86 -4.52 11.52
C ILE A 213 15.26 -4.54 10.90
N VAL A 214 16.31 -4.52 11.73
CA VAL A 214 17.70 -4.58 11.27
C VAL A 214 17.97 -5.96 10.69
N ILE A 215 17.58 -7.01 11.40
CA ILE A 215 17.74 -8.40 10.95
C ILE A 215 16.97 -8.65 9.65
N ASP A 216 15.70 -8.24 9.57
CA ASP A 216 14.84 -8.35 8.39
C ASP A 216 15.45 -7.63 7.17
N THR A 217 16.07 -6.47 7.42
CA THR A 217 16.75 -5.69 6.37
C THR A 217 18.09 -6.33 5.97
N LEU A 218 18.84 -6.90 6.91
CA LEU A 218 20.06 -7.66 6.61
C LEU A 218 19.74 -8.92 5.79
N ILE A 219 18.64 -9.62 6.08
CA ILE A 219 18.18 -10.76 5.28
C ILE A 219 17.96 -10.35 3.83
N MET A 220 17.34 -9.19 3.59
CA MET A 220 17.21 -8.64 2.23
C MET A 220 18.57 -8.41 1.57
N LEU A 221 19.51 -7.78 2.27
CA LEU A 221 20.81 -7.40 1.71
C LEU A 221 21.69 -8.61 1.40
N VAL A 222 21.61 -9.66 2.22
CA VAL A 222 22.46 -10.85 2.10
C VAL A 222 21.83 -11.91 1.19
N PHE A 223 20.55 -12.24 1.40
CA PHE A 223 19.90 -13.37 0.72
C PHE A 223 19.05 -12.96 -0.48
N PHE A 224 18.47 -11.75 -0.46
CA PHE A 224 17.47 -11.32 -1.45
C PHE A 224 17.83 -10.01 -2.14
N TYR A 225 19.12 -9.81 -2.40
CA TYR A 225 19.62 -8.56 -2.97
C TYR A 225 19.04 -8.29 -4.36
N ARG A 226 18.85 -9.34 -5.18
CA ARG A 226 18.34 -9.23 -6.56
C ARG A 226 16.84 -8.94 -6.57
N GLU A 227 16.08 -9.61 -5.72
CA GLU A 227 14.64 -9.46 -5.58
C GLU A 227 14.26 -8.20 -4.81
N LYS A 228 15.19 -7.62 -4.06
CA LYS A 228 14.98 -6.43 -3.22
C LYS A 228 13.73 -6.57 -2.35
N GLN A 229 13.54 -7.73 -1.71
CA GLN A 229 12.42 -7.99 -0.80
C GLN A 229 12.94 -8.33 0.60
N ARG A 230 12.30 -7.78 1.63
CA ARG A 230 12.59 -8.14 3.03
C ARG A 230 11.97 -9.49 3.38
N GLY A 231 12.44 -10.11 4.46
CA GLY A 231 11.91 -11.38 4.94
C GLY A 231 10.41 -11.30 5.25
N PHE A 232 9.99 -10.25 5.97
CA PHE A 232 8.57 -10.02 6.25
C PHE A 232 7.77 -9.56 5.04
N ASP A 233 8.41 -8.92 4.04
CA ASP A 233 7.75 -8.62 2.77
C ASP A 233 7.42 -9.93 2.01
N ARG A 234 8.32 -10.92 2.03
CA ARG A 234 8.09 -12.26 1.46
C ARG A 234 6.98 -13.01 2.18
N ILE A 235 6.98 -13.02 3.51
CA ILE A 235 5.91 -13.67 4.31
C ILE A 235 4.54 -13.06 3.98
N ALA A 236 4.50 -11.75 3.72
CA ALA A 236 3.28 -11.05 3.36
C ALA A 236 2.94 -11.08 1.85
N ASN A 237 3.75 -11.74 1.00
CA ASN A 237 3.64 -11.69 -0.47
C ASN A 237 3.55 -10.25 -1.02
N THR A 238 4.41 -9.37 -0.53
CA THR A 238 4.45 -7.96 -0.93
C THR A 238 5.80 -7.57 -1.54
N MET A 239 5.77 -6.48 -2.30
CA MET A 239 6.94 -5.83 -2.84
C MET A 239 6.80 -4.31 -2.77
N VAL A 240 7.94 -3.61 -2.79
CA VAL A 240 7.96 -2.14 -2.91
C VAL A 240 8.57 -1.77 -4.25
N VAL A 241 7.85 -0.98 -5.01
CA VAL A 241 8.17 -0.57 -6.38
C VAL A 241 8.30 0.94 -6.47
N ARG A 242 8.98 1.42 -7.52
CA ARG A 242 9.03 2.86 -7.86
C ARG A 242 7.92 3.20 -8.84
N ILE A 243 7.12 4.22 -8.53
CA ILE A 243 6.00 4.72 -9.35
C ILE A 243 6.35 5.97 -10.16
N ARG A 244 7.43 6.66 -9.79
CA ARG A 244 7.95 7.83 -10.51
C ARG A 244 9.39 7.53 -10.92
N SER A 245 9.68 7.61 -12.22
CA SER A 245 11.02 7.43 -12.80
C SER A 245 11.75 8.76 -12.84
#